data_AF-A0A2N7VX76-F1
#
_entry.id   AF-A0A2N7VX76-F1
#
_cell.length_a   1.000
_cell.length_b   1.000
_cell.length_c   1.000
_cell.angle_alpha   90.00
_cell.angle_beta   90.00
_cell.angle_gamma   90.00
#
_symmetry.space_group_name_H-M   'P 1'
#
loop_
_entity.id
_entity.type
_entity.pdbx_description
1 polymer ?
#
loop_
_entity_poly.entity_id
_entity_poly.type
_entity_poly.pdbx_seq_one_letter_code
_entity_poly.pdbx_strand_id
1 'polypeptide(L)'
;MAAFFLQASFSTALAQTSGSAATAAPAKKSVCVDAQVQGQRALSYDCLAEQLKAKPVASSGASQSAAEALAKSPSNRLGTFNLSTERNRFGSNWGKSATPQRPAPPVVVSPK
;
A
#
# COMPACT_ATOMS: atom_id res chain seq x y z
N MET A 1 -29.29 -32.53 -7.19
CA MET A 1 -30.75 -32.55 -7.02
C MET A 1 -31.20 -31.10 -6.91
N ALA A 2 -31.97 -30.63 -7.89
CA ALA A 2 -32.40 -29.23 -8.02
C ALA A 2 -33.50 -28.86 -7.03
N ALA A 3 -33.59 -27.56 -6.68
CA ALA A 3 -34.88 -26.87 -6.61
C ALA A 3 -34.66 -25.35 -6.65
N PHE A 4 -35.03 -24.78 -7.79
CA PHE A 4 -35.36 -23.39 -8.02
C PHE A 4 -36.37 -22.88 -6.98
N PHE A 5 -36.18 -21.67 -6.45
CA PHE A 5 -37.30 -20.82 -6.08
C PHE A 5 -37.15 -19.43 -6.70
N LEU A 6 -38.32 -18.94 -7.08
CA LEU A 6 -38.67 -18.05 -8.16
C LEU A 6 -39.08 -16.68 -7.59
N GLN A 7 -38.93 -15.61 -8.38
CA GLN A 7 -39.72 -14.35 -8.35
C GLN A 7 -39.47 -13.38 -7.16
N ALA A 8 -39.61 -12.06 -7.26
CA ALA A 8 -39.98 -11.16 -8.35
C ALA A 8 -39.49 -9.73 -8.02
N SER A 9 -39.30 -8.94 -9.09
CA SER A 9 -39.12 -7.48 -9.12
C SER A 9 -40.26 -6.72 -8.43
N PHE A 10 -40.02 -5.47 -8.01
CA PHE A 10 -40.90 -4.26 -7.98
C PHE A 10 -40.33 -3.30 -6.92
N SER A 11 -39.64 -2.22 -7.31
CA SER A 11 -40.14 -0.89 -7.70
C SER A 11 -40.51 0.04 -6.54
N THR A 12 -40.01 1.27 -6.70
CA THR A 12 -40.52 2.58 -6.25
C THR A 12 -40.28 3.06 -4.81
N ALA A 13 -39.56 4.17 -4.79
CA ALA A 13 -39.35 5.13 -3.72
C ALA A 13 -40.63 5.81 -3.23
N LEU A 14 -40.61 6.30 -1.98
CA LEU A 14 -41.05 7.62 -1.52
C LEU A 14 -40.69 7.71 -0.02
N ALA A 15 -39.84 8.67 0.35
CA ALA A 15 -40.21 9.83 1.19
C ALA A 15 -40.96 9.43 2.47
N GLN A 16 -40.43 9.68 3.67
CA GLN A 16 -40.57 11.00 4.28
C GLN A 16 -39.66 11.18 5.50
N THR A 17 -39.00 12.33 5.48
CA THR A 17 -38.60 13.17 6.61
C THR A 17 -39.45 13.01 7.88
N SER A 18 -38.74 12.96 9.02
CA SER A 18 -39.02 13.62 10.33
C SER A 18 -38.92 12.63 11.49
N GLY A 19 -37.78 12.62 12.18
CA GLY A 19 -37.62 11.86 13.41
C GLY A 19 -36.22 11.98 13.99
N SER A 20 -36.03 13.01 14.82
CA SER A 20 -34.83 13.33 15.58
C SER A 20 -34.13 12.08 16.14
N ALA A 21 -32.91 11.78 15.71
CA ALA A 21 -32.08 10.75 16.30
C ALA A 21 -30.63 11.23 16.37
N ALA A 22 -30.24 11.59 17.59
CA ALA A 22 -28.91 11.78 18.14
C ALA A 22 -27.77 12.03 17.14
N THR A 23 -27.19 13.23 17.19
CA THR A 23 -25.82 13.46 16.77
C THR A 23 -24.95 12.34 17.37
N ALA A 24 -24.34 11.51 16.53
CA ALA A 24 -23.37 10.54 16.99
C ALA A 24 -22.22 11.35 17.58
N ALA A 25 -22.14 11.39 18.91
CA ALA A 25 -20.99 11.98 19.58
C ALA A 25 -19.74 11.26 19.08
N PRO A 26 -18.67 11.98 18.72
CA PRO A 26 -17.43 11.34 18.31
C PRO A 26 -17.01 10.37 19.41
N ALA A 27 -16.73 9.12 19.05
CA ALA A 27 -16.24 8.12 19.98
C ALA A 27 -15.03 8.71 20.72
N LYS A 28 -15.16 8.86 22.03
CA LYS A 28 -14.12 9.46 22.87
C LYS A 28 -12.89 8.57 22.76
N LYS A 29 -11.82 9.07 22.14
CA LYS A 29 -10.51 8.39 22.15
C LYS A 29 -10.06 8.32 23.61
N SER A 30 -9.73 7.13 24.10
CA SER A 30 -9.13 6.97 25.42
C SER A 30 -7.81 7.75 25.45
N VAL A 31 -7.66 8.62 26.45
CA VAL A 31 -6.44 9.41 26.65
C VAL A 31 -5.53 8.60 27.58
N CYS A 32 -4.37 8.18 27.09
CA CYS A 32 -3.36 7.53 27.93
C CYS A 32 -2.62 8.58 28.76
N VAL A 33 -2.42 8.30 30.05
CA VAL A 33 -1.75 9.20 30.99
C VAL A 33 -0.64 8.44 31.68
N ASP A 34 0.56 9.02 31.72
CA ASP A 34 1.69 8.45 32.44
C ASP A 34 1.82 9.10 33.83
N ALA A 35 2.12 8.28 34.84
CA ALA A 35 2.37 8.74 36.20
C ALA A 35 3.87 8.69 36.50
N GLN A 36 4.39 9.70 37.20
CA GLN A 36 5.78 9.74 37.62
C GLN A 36 5.83 9.72 39.15
N VAL A 37 6.53 8.74 39.71
CA VAL A 37 6.68 8.55 41.17
C VAL A 37 8.17 8.43 41.46
N GLN A 38 8.68 9.27 42.36
CA GLN A 38 10.11 9.31 42.74
C GLN A 38 11.07 9.43 41.54
N GLY A 39 10.70 10.24 40.55
CA GLY A 39 11.52 10.45 39.34
C GLY A 39 11.47 9.31 38.32
N GLN A 40 10.80 8.19 38.61
CA GLN A 40 10.58 7.10 37.66
C GLN A 40 9.21 7.24 36.99
N ARG A 41 9.19 7.24 35.65
CA ARG A 41 7.96 7.32 34.86
C ARG A 41 7.41 5.90 34.66
N ALA A 42 6.23 5.64 35.20
CA ALA A 42 5.46 4.46 34.86
C ALA A 42 4.70 4.76 33.56
N LEU A 43 5.09 4.11 32.46
CA LEU A 43 4.35 4.18 31.21
C LEU A 43 3.07 3.35 31.31
N SER A 44 1.98 3.88 30.77
CA SER A 44 0.68 3.21 30.70
C SER A 44 0.61 2.18 29.56
N TYR A 45 1.41 1.11 29.67
CA TYR A 45 1.54 0.09 28.63
C TYR A 45 0.21 -0.58 28.25
N ASP A 46 -0.69 -0.78 29.20
CA ASP A 46 -2.01 -1.36 28.93
C ASP A 46 -2.84 -0.46 27.99
N CYS A 47 -2.85 0.85 28.27
CA CYS A 47 -3.54 1.82 27.43
C CYS A 47 -2.90 1.91 26.03
N LEU A 48 -1.58 1.88 25.95
CA LEU A 48 -0.87 1.87 24.66
C LEU A 48 -1.17 0.60 23.86
N ALA A 49 -1.21 -0.56 24.51
CA ALA A 49 -1.55 -1.83 23.87
C ALA A 49 -2.97 -1.81 23.30
N GLU A 50 -3.93 -1.21 24.00
CA GLU A 50 -5.29 -1.00 23.51
C GLU A 50 -5.35 -0.05 22.31
N GLN A 51 -4.58 1.04 22.32
CA GLN A 51 -4.51 1.97 21.19
C GLN A 51 -3.87 1.36 19.94
N LEU A 52 -2.86 0.50 20.11
CA LEU A 52 -2.17 -0.17 19.01
C LEU A 52 -2.90 -1.43 18.53
N LYS A 53 -3.95 -1.86 19.22
CA LYS A 53 -4.74 -3.04 18.84
C LYS A 53 -5.35 -2.80 17.46
N ALA A 54 -4.92 -3.62 16.49
CA ALA A 54 -5.46 -3.55 15.14
C ALA A 54 -6.99 -3.68 15.19
N LYS A 55 -7.70 -2.74 14.54
CA LYS A 55 -9.15 -2.83 14.41
C LYS A 55 -9.48 -4.14 13.69
N PRO A 56 -10.41 -4.96 14.21
CA PRO A 56 -10.81 -6.18 13.53
C PRO A 56 -11.41 -5.79 12.17
N VAL A 57 -10.63 -5.99 11.12
CA VAL A 57 -11.13 -5.97 9.74
C VAL A 57 -11.76 -7.33 9.51
N ALA A 58 -13.02 -7.36 9.06
CA ALA A 58 -13.63 -8.59 8.60
C ALA A 58 -12.68 -9.21 7.57
N SER A 59 -12.31 -10.48 7.76
CA SER A 59 -11.35 -11.19 6.92
C SER A 59 -11.89 -11.30 5.49
N SER A 60 -11.67 -10.25 4.70
CA SER A 60 -11.59 -10.34 3.25
C SER A 60 -10.43 -11.29 3.00
N GLY A 61 -10.73 -12.51 2.54
CA GLY A 61 -9.76 -13.60 2.41
C GLY A 61 -8.38 -13.12 1.96
N ALA A 62 -7.33 -13.56 2.65
CA ALA A 62 -5.96 -13.03 2.64
C ALA A 62 -5.61 -12.25 1.35
N SER A 63 -5.92 -10.96 1.34
CA SER A 63 -5.40 -10.05 0.33
C SER A 63 -3.88 -10.09 0.42
N GLN A 64 -3.17 -10.08 -0.71
CA GLN A 64 -1.71 -10.01 -0.69
C GLN A 64 -1.25 -8.89 0.23
N SER A 65 -0.33 -9.19 1.14
CA SER A 65 0.31 -8.18 1.95
C SER A 65 1.06 -7.21 1.05
N ALA A 66 1.29 -6.00 1.56
CA ALA A 66 2.11 -5.03 0.84
C ALA A 66 3.52 -5.58 0.52
N ALA A 67 4.06 -6.45 1.37
CA ALA A 67 5.35 -7.10 1.15
C ALA A 67 5.29 -8.10 -0.02
N GLU A 68 4.24 -8.94 -0.10
CA GLU A 68 4.10 -9.85 -1.24
C GLU A 68 3.84 -9.10 -2.55
N ALA A 69 3.07 -8.01 -2.50
CA ALA A 69 2.82 -7.17 -3.67
C ALA A 69 4.13 -6.52 -4.17
N LEU A 70 4.98 -6.05 -3.25
CA LEU A 70 6.27 -5.47 -3.60
C LEU A 70 7.25 -6.52 -4.13
N ALA A 71 7.30 -7.72 -3.53
CA ALA A 71 8.14 -8.82 -3.99
C ALA A 71 7.79 -9.29 -5.41
N LYS A 72 6.52 -9.17 -5.80
CA LYS A 72 6.02 -9.50 -7.15
C LYS A 72 6.10 -8.33 -8.14
N SER A 73 6.48 -7.14 -7.67
CA SER A 73 6.52 -5.97 -8.53
C SER A 73 7.71 -6.03 -9.51
N PRO A 74 7.58 -5.45 -10.71
CA PRO A 74 8.64 -5.52 -11.71
C PRO A 74 9.90 -4.77 -11.24
N SER A 75 11.07 -5.30 -11.58
CA SER A 75 12.37 -4.75 -11.15
C SER A 75 12.57 -3.28 -11.52
N ASN A 76 11.98 -2.82 -12.62
CA ASN A 76 12.01 -1.41 -13.03
C ASN A 76 11.33 -0.47 -12.02
N ARG A 77 10.34 -0.94 -11.25
CA ARG A 77 9.71 -0.16 -10.17
C ARG A 77 10.46 -0.23 -8.85
N LEU A 78 11.14 -1.34 -8.62
CA LEU A 78 11.93 -1.57 -7.41
C LEU A 78 13.32 -0.94 -7.46
N GLY A 79 13.79 -0.53 -8.65
CA GLY A 79 15.17 -0.11 -8.85
C GLY A 79 16.19 -1.24 -8.67
N THR A 80 15.73 -2.50 -8.73
CA THR A 80 16.59 -3.68 -8.63
C THR A 80 17.15 -4.06 -10.00
N PHE A 81 18.08 -5.02 -10.02
CA PHE A 81 18.71 -5.49 -11.25
C PHE A 81 17.67 -5.87 -12.32
N ASN A 82 17.90 -5.36 -13.53
CA ASN A 82 17.14 -5.74 -14.72
C ASN A 82 18.11 -6.05 -15.88
N LEU A 83 18.06 -7.30 -16.35
CA LEU A 83 18.93 -7.78 -17.42
C LEU A 83 18.76 -7.03 -18.74
N SER A 84 17.52 -6.67 -19.10
CA SER A 84 17.26 -5.94 -20.34
C SER A 84 17.81 -4.50 -20.26
N THR A 85 17.63 -3.84 -19.12
CA THR A 85 18.20 -2.51 -18.88
C THR A 85 19.72 -2.52 -18.98
N GLU A 86 20.36 -3.52 -18.39
CA GLU A 86 21.82 -3.57 -18.35
C GLU A 86 22.43 -3.95 -19.71
N ARG A 87 21.79 -4.84 -20.48
CA ARG A 87 22.15 -5.10 -21.88
C ARG A 87 22.06 -3.83 -22.74
N ASN A 88 21.02 -3.02 -22.55
CA ASN A 88 20.86 -1.77 -23.28
C ASN A 88 21.92 -0.73 -22.89
N ARG A 89 22.23 -0.62 -21.59
CA ARG A 89 23.23 0.33 -21.08
C ARG A 89 24.64 -0.02 -21.52
N PHE A 90 25.01 -1.30 -21.49
CA PHE A 90 26.35 -1.75 -21.82
C PHE A 90 26.57 -2.02 -23.31
N GLY A 91 25.51 -2.34 -24.06
CA GLY A 91 25.61 -2.66 -25.48
C GLY A 91 26.61 -3.79 -25.74
N SER A 92 27.55 -3.57 -26.65
CA SER A 92 28.59 -4.54 -27.00
C SER A 92 29.54 -4.89 -25.85
N ASN A 93 29.60 -4.07 -24.79
CA ASN A 93 30.45 -4.29 -23.63
C ASN A 93 29.80 -5.21 -22.58
N TRP A 94 28.55 -5.64 -22.77
CA TRP A 94 27.85 -6.51 -21.83
C TRP A 94 28.60 -7.84 -21.63
N GLY A 95 28.93 -8.16 -20.39
CA GLY A 95 29.70 -9.37 -20.02
C GLY A 95 31.19 -9.33 -20.41
N LYS A 96 31.71 -8.19 -20.91
CA LYS A 96 33.12 -8.02 -21.30
C LYS A 96 33.84 -6.93 -20.51
N SER A 97 33.12 -5.89 -20.08
CA SER A 97 33.68 -4.78 -19.32
C SER A 97 32.71 -4.28 -18.25
N ALA A 98 33.24 -3.67 -17.19
CA ALA A 98 32.48 -2.92 -16.19
C ALA A 98 32.12 -1.48 -16.66
N THR A 99 32.69 -1.03 -17.79
CA THR A 99 32.39 0.28 -18.40
C THR A 99 31.37 0.16 -19.54
N PRO A 100 30.29 0.96 -19.55
CA PRO A 100 29.32 1.00 -20.65
C PRO A 100 29.94 1.35 -22.01
N GLN A 101 29.27 0.98 -23.10
CA GLN A 101 29.67 1.38 -24.46
C GLN A 101 29.48 2.89 -24.65
N ARG A 102 30.57 3.61 -24.92
CA ARG A 102 30.55 5.02 -25.34
C ARG A 102 31.15 5.11 -26.75
N PRO A 103 30.32 5.29 -27.79
CA PRO A 103 30.84 5.54 -29.13
C PRO A 103 31.80 6.74 -29.13
N ALA A 104 32.85 6.66 -29.95
CA ALA A 104 33.71 7.80 -30.18
C ALA A 104 32.87 8.97 -30.74
N PRO A 105 33.18 10.23 -30.38
CA PRO A 105 32.48 11.36 -30.96
C PRO A 105 32.60 11.31 -32.49
N PRO A 106 31.50 11.62 -33.22
CA PRO A 106 31.54 11.60 -34.68
C PRO A 106 32.58 12.61 -35.18
N VAL A 107 33.37 12.22 -36.18
CA VAL A 107 34.24 13.15 -36.89
C VAL A 107 33.38 14.08 -37.74
N VAL A 108 33.31 15.35 -37.33
CA VAL A 108 32.58 16.37 -38.08
C VAL A 108 33.54 16.97 -39.10
N VAL A 109 33.31 16.68 -40.39
CA VAL A 109 34.02 17.34 -41.49
C VAL A 109 33.14 18.44 -42.07
N SER A 110 33.70 19.63 -42.29
CA SER A 110 32.97 20.74 -42.90
C SER A 110 32.67 20.44 -44.38
N PRO A 111 31.46 20.77 -44.89
CA PRO A 111 31.15 20.70 -46.32
C PRO A 111 32.10 21.59 -47.13
N LYS A 112 32.44 21.16 -48.35
CA LYS A 112 33.34 21.88 -49.27
C LYS A 112 32.61 22.90 -50.14
#